data_AF-A0A957DBC3-F1
#
_entry.id   AF-A0A957DBC3-F1
#
_cell.length_a   1.000
_cell.length_b   1.000
_cell.length_c   1.000
_cell.angle_alpha   90.00
_cell.angle_beta   90.00
_cell.angle_gamma   90.00
#
_symmetry.space_group_name_H-M   'P 1'
#
loop_
_entity.id
_entity.type
_entity.pdbx_description
1 polymer ?
#
loop_
_entity_poly.entity_id
_entity_poly.type
_entity_poly.pdbx_seq_one_letter_code
_entity_poly.pdbx_strand_id
1 'polypeptide(L)'
;MPAFADLISTQRMRANVDTRGYYTYPLLFYTLFPDLSLAQLRALSLIGSYLFDYILSLDRLMDHRDAGDVGNVLVGSLLQQQALSLLYSLFPFDSPFWPYLQTYFEHFIQASLQERIRHHHLVTTYTEEELAFIYAGKPAVGKVCIAAMATLSARPDLIPALVNSHDTFYVGFQLLDDLQDWRLDYHNHHYSYPLTLAFTEAGWCRRVESETRPSIEEVGRLLQQLTIPERMCTVAVKYLDRAEDLISLEMDSGSWVAAIQKTRQRIEEFTFQLEPKPPLTADETAITLDWSQELADGNMPLPISPTWPPWLDPQRMPVPLPPPVNQVQTDYLCKQEGAKNLGAAVSQLGLAIHHSQQAHAQYEWERHLGLSSAEWTWCHYNDAWLKTILSLSMAEPALLWQPSATAPGGMLPPWAPLAIGRYLGYRLVQDYRTHYPMSLADVTAADVLRHYRYQLVA
;
A
#
# COMPACT_ATOMS: atom_id res chain seq x y z
N MET A 1 7.29 -25.23 -4.05
CA MET A 1 7.73 -25.71 -2.72
C MET A 1 7.67 -24.55 -1.73
N PRO A 2 6.74 -24.55 -0.76
CA PRO A 2 6.54 -23.44 0.18
C PRO A 2 7.78 -23.11 1.03
N ALA A 3 8.54 -24.13 1.46
CA ALA A 3 9.69 -23.97 2.36
C ALA A 3 10.88 -23.16 1.80
N PHE A 4 10.91 -22.88 0.50
CA PHE A 4 11.99 -22.12 -0.15
C PHE A 4 11.56 -20.74 -0.63
N ALA A 5 10.27 -20.39 -0.50
CA ALA A 5 9.75 -19.10 -0.96
C ALA A 5 10.37 -17.92 -0.19
N ASP A 6 10.79 -18.15 1.06
CA ASP A 6 11.34 -17.13 1.95
C ASP A 6 12.87 -17.03 1.95
N LEU A 7 13.56 -17.92 1.22
CA LEU A 7 15.00 -17.78 1.05
C LEU A 7 15.31 -16.65 0.07
N ILE A 8 16.41 -15.91 0.31
CA ILE A 8 16.93 -14.95 -0.67
C ILE A 8 17.28 -15.67 -1.98
N SER A 9 17.17 -14.98 -3.12
CA SER A 9 17.34 -15.56 -4.46
C SER A 9 18.63 -16.37 -4.62
N THR A 10 19.74 -15.88 -4.05
CA THR A 10 21.04 -16.56 -4.11
C THR A 10 21.03 -17.94 -3.42
N GLN A 11 20.25 -18.10 -2.36
CA GLN A 11 20.05 -19.38 -1.67
C GLN A 11 19.05 -20.26 -2.42
N ARG A 12 17.97 -19.69 -2.97
CA ARG A 12 17.03 -20.42 -3.86
C ARG A 12 17.76 -21.03 -5.06
N MET A 13 18.70 -20.29 -5.65
CA MET A 13 19.54 -20.76 -6.76
C MET A 13 20.50 -21.88 -6.34
N ARG A 14 21.18 -21.76 -5.19
CA ARG A 14 22.03 -22.85 -4.67
C ARG A 14 21.26 -24.13 -4.39
N ALA A 15 19.98 -23.98 -4.04
CA ALA A 15 19.05 -25.08 -3.85
C ALA A 15 18.37 -25.55 -5.16
N ASN A 16 18.66 -24.91 -6.31
CA ASN A 16 18.09 -25.18 -7.62
C ASN A 16 16.54 -25.03 -7.68
N VAL A 17 15.99 -24.08 -6.91
CA VAL A 17 14.54 -23.85 -6.73
C VAL A 17 14.09 -22.48 -7.22
N ASP A 18 14.98 -21.67 -7.82
CA ASP A 18 14.60 -20.32 -8.22
C ASP A 18 13.62 -20.33 -9.39
N THR A 19 12.42 -19.82 -9.13
CA THR A 19 11.28 -19.77 -10.06
C THR A 19 10.91 -18.33 -10.43
N ARG A 20 11.60 -17.32 -9.89
CA ARG A 20 11.27 -15.90 -10.06
C ARG A 20 12.39 -15.22 -10.86
N GLY A 21 12.17 -15.09 -12.18
CA GLY A 21 13.19 -14.90 -13.22
C GLY A 21 14.04 -13.61 -13.22
N TYR A 22 14.28 -12.96 -12.08
CA TYR A 22 15.05 -11.71 -12.00
C TYR A 22 16.56 -11.89 -12.06
N TYR A 23 17.11 -13.02 -11.57
CA TYR A 23 18.52 -13.34 -11.81
C TYR A 23 18.83 -13.46 -13.31
N THR A 24 17.89 -14.02 -14.07
CA THR A 24 17.99 -14.17 -15.52
C THR A 24 17.54 -12.93 -16.29
N TYR A 25 17.10 -11.87 -15.61
CA TYR A 25 16.49 -10.71 -16.27
C TYR A 25 17.47 -9.97 -17.20
N PRO A 26 18.74 -9.70 -16.82
CA PRO A 26 19.72 -9.17 -17.78
C PRO A 26 19.93 -10.08 -19.00
N LEU A 27 19.79 -11.40 -18.81
CA LEU A 27 19.91 -12.39 -19.88
C LEU A 27 18.72 -12.38 -20.84
N LEU A 28 17.66 -11.60 -20.59
CA LEU A 28 16.62 -11.39 -21.59
C LEU A 28 17.09 -10.47 -22.71
N PHE A 29 18.09 -9.62 -22.45
CA PHE A 29 18.56 -8.58 -23.36
C PHE A 29 20.00 -8.78 -23.85
N TYR A 30 20.72 -9.79 -23.35
CA TYR A 30 22.17 -9.95 -23.62
C TYR A 30 22.54 -10.02 -25.11
N THR A 31 21.64 -10.51 -25.98
CA THR A 31 21.88 -10.59 -27.43
C THR A 31 22.07 -9.22 -28.09
N LEU A 32 21.58 -8.15 -27.44
CA LEU A 32 21.73 -6.77 -27.90
C LEU A 32 23.04 -6.12 -27.45
N PHE A 33 23.74 -6.76 -26.52
CA PHE A 33 24.93 -6.25 -25.88
C PHE A 33 26.07 -7.28 -26.00
N PRO A 34 26.46 -7.66 -27.24
CA PRO A 34 27.44 -8.73 -27.48
C PRO A 34 28.83 -8.41 -26.91
N ASP A 35 29.12 -7.13 -26.69
CA ASP A 35 30.41 -6.66 -26.14
C ASP A 35 30.53 -6.84 -24.62
N LEU A 36 29.44 -7.19 -23.93
CA LEU A 36 29.50 -7.46 -22.50
C LEU A 36 30.22 -8.77 -22.21
N SER A 37 31.22 -8.69 -21.35
CA SER A 37 31.88 -9.88 -20.83
C SER A 37 30.92 -10.72 -19.97
N LEU A 38 31.16 -12.03 -19.93
CA LEU A 38 30.43 -12.94 -19.03
C LEU A 38 30.53 -12.51 -17.56
N ALA A 39 31.66 -11.90 -17.15
CA ALA A 39 31.84 -11.38 -15.81
C ALA A 39 30.88 -10.20 -15.52
N GLN A 40 30.74 -9.26 -16.45
CA GLN A 40 29.78 -8.16 -16.34
C GLN A 40 28.34 -8.69 -16.30
N LEU A 41 27.97 -9.60 -17.20
CA LEU A 41 26.63 -10.20 -17.20
C LEU A 41 26.29 -10.88 -15.87
N ARG A 42 27.23 -11.64 -15.29
CA ARG A 42 27.06 -12.26 -13.96
C ARG A 42 26.91 -11.23 -12.85
N ALA A 43 27.70 -10.16 -12.87
CA ALA A 43 27.59 -9.09 -11.89
C ALA A 43 26.22 -8.41 -11.98
N LEU A 44 25.74 -8.12 -13.20
CA LEU A 44 24.42 -7.53 -13.43
C LEU A 44 23.27 -8.45 -13.01
N SER A 45 23.39 -9.77 -13.22
CA SER A 45 22.43 -10.75 -12.73
C SER A 45 22.34 -10.77 -11.20
N LEU A 46 23.48 -10.67 -10.50
CA LEU A 46 23.49 -10.56 -9.04
C LEU A 46 22.89 -9.23 -8.57
N ILE A 47 23.23 -8.12 -9.22
CA ILE A 47 22.64 -6.80 -8.92
C ILE A 47 21.12 -6.85 -9.07
N GLY A 48 20.62 -7.33 -10.21
CA GLY A 48 19.17 -7.43 -10.47
C GLY A 48 18.47 -8.31 -9.44
N SER A 49 19.10 -9.41 -9.04
CA SER A 49 18.58 -10.30 -7.99
C SER A 49 18.52 -9.62 -6.61
N TYR A 50 19.57 -8.91 -6.19
CA TYR A 50 19.57 -8.18 -4.93
C TYR A 50 18.55 -7.04 -4.91
N LEU A 51 18.45 -6.30 -6.01
CA LEU A 51 17.46 -5.23 -6.15
C LEU A 51 16.04 -5.79 -6.12
N PHE A 52 15.77 -6.92 -6.79
CA PHE A 52 14.45 -7.54 -6.76
C PHE A 52 14.08 -8.03 -5.36
N ASP A 53 14.97 -8.74 -4.67
CA ASP A 53 14.69 -9.19 -3.29
C ASP A 53 14.53 -7.98 -2.35
N TYR A 54 15.27 -6.89 -2.55
CA TYR A 54 15.08 -5.64 -1.82
C TYR A 54 13.66 -5.07 -2.03
N ILE A 55 13.19 -5.02 -3.28
CA ILE A 55 11.85 -4.53 -3.60
C ILE A 55 10.78 -5.44 -2.99
N LEU A 56 10.94 -6.77 -3.03
CA LEU A 56 10.04 -7.70 -2.34
C LEU A 56 10.03 -7.50 -0.82
N SER A 57 11.18 -7.18 -0.20
CA SER A 57 11.24 -6.84 1.22
C SER A 57 10.46 -5.56 1.53
N LEU A 58 10.54 -4.54 0.66
CA LEU A 58 9.75 -3.32 0.80
C LEU A 58 8.25 -3.57 0.59
N ASP A 59 7.90 -4.33 -0.43
CA ASP A 59 6.52 -4.70 -0.76
C ASP A 59 5.84 -5.41 0.42
N ARG A 60 6.51 -6.42 0.98
CA ARG A 60 6.07 -7.09 2.21
C ARG A 60 5.89 -6.15 3.39
N LEU A 61 6.81 -5.20 3.58
CA LEU A 61 6.71 -4.20 4.65
C LEU A 61 5.50 -3.28 4.44
N MET A 62 5.17 -2.97 3.19
CA MET A 62 4.02 -2.13 2.84
C MET A 62 2.70 -2.89 3.02
N ASP A 63 2.66 -4.18 2.70
CA ASP A 63 1.46 -5.01 2.69
C ASP A 63 1.16 -5.70 4.03
N HIS A 64 2.20 -6.16 4.74
CA HIS A 64 2.08 -6.86 6.01
C HIS A 64 2.54 -5.95 7.15
N ARG A 65 1.57 -5.45 7.93
CA ARG A 65 1.80 -4.49 9.02
C ARG A 65 2.00 -5.15 10.39
N ASP A 66 2.37 -6.42 10.41
CA ASP A 66 2.63 -7.10 11.68
C ASP A 66 3.79 -6.39 12.40
N ALA A 67 3.53 -5.96 13.63
CA ALA A 67 4.47 -5.22 14.46
C ALA A 67 5.69 -6.10 14.79
N GLY A 68 6.69 -6.12 13.92
CA GLY A 68 7.87 -6.95 14.18
C GLY A 68 8.88 -7.14 13.06
N ASP A 69 8.62 -6.67 11.83
CA ASP A 69 9.50 -7.04 10.72
C ASP A 69 10.76 -6.18 10.56
N VAL A 70 11.41 -5.88 11.68
CA VAL A 70 12.75 -5.29 11.72
C VAL A 70 13.72 -6.16 10.89
N GLY A 71 13.49 -7.47 10.84
CA GLY A 71 14.22 -8.42 10.00
C GLY A 71 14.20 -8.03 8.52
N ASN A 72 13.02 -7.85 7.91
CA ASN A 72 12.93 -7.48 6.50
C ASN A 72 13.49 -6.09 6.20
N VAL A 73 13.40 -5.13 7.13
CA VAL A 73 14.05 -3.82 6.97
C VAL A 73 15.58 -3.96 6.93
N LEU A 74 16.15 -4.73 7.85
CA LEU A 74 17.61 -4.95 7.92
C LEU A 74 18.11 -5.76 6.71
N VAL A 75 17.38 -6.81 6.32
CA VAL A 75 17.69 -7.62 5.15
C VAL A 75 17.59 -6.80 3.87
N GLY A 76 16.52 -6.00 3.71
CA GLY A 76 16.36 -5.09 2.59
C GLY A 76 17.53 -4.11 2.49
N SER A 77 17.88 -3.46 3.61
CA SER A 77 19.01 -2.53 3.66
C SER A 77 20.34 -3.18 3.24
N LEU A 78 20.58 -4.41 3.70
CA LEU A 78 21.77 -5.18 3.30
C LEU A 78 21.77 -5.51 1.81
N LEU A 79 20.63 -5.97 1.26
CA LEU A 79 20.50 -6.30 -0.16
C LEU A 79 20.76 -5.08 -1.05
N GLN A 80 20.19 -3.92 -0.69
CA GLN A 80 20.44 -2.67 -1.39
C GLN A 80 21.93 -2.29 -1.35
N GLN A 81 22.58 -2.40 -0.17
CA GLN A 81 24.00 -2.11 -0.03
C GLN A 81 24.86 -3.05 -0.91
N GLN A 82 24.52 -4.34 -0.99
CA GLN A 82 25.24 -5.29 -1.85
C GLN A 82 25.08 -4.96 -3.33
N ALA A 83 23.86 -4.59 -3.76
CA ALA A 83 23.61 -4.15 -5.13
C ALA A 83 24.42 -2.89 -5.48
N LEU A 84 24.42 -1.87 -4.60
CA LEU A 84 25.16 -0.63 -4.80
C LEU A 84 26.68 -0.87 -4.84
N SER A 85 27.22 -1.73 -3.96
CA SER A 85 28.63 -2.10 -3.96
C SER A 85 29.07 -2.68 -5.31
N LEU A 86 28.27 -3.59 -5.87
CA LEU A 86 28.54 -4.14 -7.20
C LEU A 86 28.41 -3.07 -8.30
N LEU A 87 27.41 -2.19 -8.23
CA LEU A 87 27.26 -1.11 -9.20
C LEU A 87 28.46 -0.15 -9.19
N TYR A 88 28.97 0.23 -8.02
CA TYR A 88 30.18 1.06 -7.90
C TYR A 88 31.43 0.35 -8.43
N SER A 89 31.46 -0.98 -8.45
CA SER A 89 32.56 -1.72 -9.10
C SER A 89 32.50 -1.68 -10.64
N LEU A 90 31.31 -1.44 -11.21
CA LEU A 90 31.07 -1.43 -12.66
C LEU A 90 31.10 -0.02 -13.26
N PHE A 91 30.76 1.01 -12.47
CA PHE A 91 30.58 2.37 -12.96
C PHE A 91 31.40 3.39 -12.15
N PRO A 92 32.16 4.27 -12.81
CA PRO A 92 32.78 5.42 -12.12
C PRO A 92 31.71 6.41 -11.66
N PHE A 93 32.05 7.29 -10.71
CA PHE A 93 31.09 8.21 -10.08
C PHE A 93 30.47 9.23 -11.06
N ASP A 94 31.15 9.53 -12.16
CA ASP A 94 30.73 10.46 -13.21
C ASP A 94 30.01 9.76 -14.38
N SER A 95 29.75 8.46 -14.25
CA SER A 95 29.04 7.68 -15.26
C SER A 95 27.62 8.22 -15.51
N PRO A 96 27.18 8.28 -16.78
CA PRO A 96 25.79 8.66 -17.13
C PRO A 96 24.75 7.62 -16.67
N PHE A 97 25.18 6.48 -16.11
CA PHE A 97 24.31 5.47 -15.53
C PHE A 97 23.54 5.96 -14.27
N TRP A 98 24.19 6.75 -13.41
CA TRP A 98 23.62 7.10 -12.09
C TRP A 98 22.29 7.86 -12.14
N PRO A 99 22.09 8.82 -13.06
CA PRO A 99 20.77 9.44 -13.26
C PRO A 99 19.66 8.42 -13.55
N TYR A 100 19.91 7.40 -14.38
CA TYR A 100 18.91 6.35 -14.66
C TYR A 100 18.56 5.56 -13.40
N LEU A 101 19.57 5.17 -12.61
CA LEU A 101 19.36 4.48 -11.34
C LEU A 101 18.43 5.29 -10.43
N GLN A 102 18.72 6.57 -10.23
CA GLN A 102 17.91 7.46 -9.41
C GLN A 102 16.47 7.54 -9.93
N THR A 103 16.28 7.81 -11.22
CA THR A 103 14.95 7.93 -11.83
C THR A 103 14.12 6.66 -11.67
N TYR A 104 14.73 5.47 -11.83
CA TYR A 104 13.98 4.22 -11.69
C TYR A 104 13.56 3.90 -10.25
N PHE A 105 14.36 4.29 -9.26
CA PHE A 105 13.95 4.22 -7.86
C PHE A 105 12.83 5.22 -7.55
N GLU A 106 12.93 6.45 -8.06
CA GLU A 106 11.88 7.46 -7.91
C GLU A 106 10.57 6.96 -8.53
N HIS A 107 10.59 6.40 -9.74
CA HIS A 107 9.41 5.83 -10.39
C HIS A 107 8.77 4.71 -9.57
N PHE A 108 9.59 3.79 -9.02
CA PHE A 108 9.08 2.73 -8.14
C PHE A 108 8.37 3.31 -6.92
N ILE A 109 9.03 4.23 -6.20
CA ILE A 109 8.46 4.84 -4.99
C ILE A 109 7.15 5.56 -5.30
N GLN A 110 7.13 6.38 -6.35
CA GLN A 110 5.94 7.14 -6.72
C GLN A 110 4.78 6.23 -7.14
N ALA A 111 5.04 5.18 -7.93
CA ALA A 111 4.02 4.22 -8.34
C ALA A 111 3.44 3.45 -7.15
N SER A 112 4.28 2.91 -6.26
CA SER A 112 3.83 2.19 -5.07
C SER A 112 3.04 3.07 -4.10
N LEU A 113 3.47 4.33 -3.91
CA LEU A 113 2.73 5.28 -3.06
C LEU A 113 1.39 5.68 -3.69
N GLN A 114 1.37 5.94 -4.99
CA GLN A 114 0.15 6.32 -5.69
C GLN A 114 -0.89 5.19 -5.66
N GLU A 115 -0.48 3.95 -5.94
CA GLU A 115 -1.35 2.77 -5.83
C GLU A 115 -1.93 2.63 -4.42
N ARG A 116 -1.07 2.73 -3.41
CA ARG A 116 -1.48 2.63 -2.01
C ARG A 116 -2.48 3.70 -1.60
N ILE A 117 -2.24 4.95 -2.00
CA ILE A 117 -3.09 6.07 -1.59
C ILE A 117 -4.45 6.01 -2.31
N ARG A 118 -4.45 5.61 -3.59
CA ARG A 118 -5.63 5.75 -4.45
C ARG A 118 -6.49 4.50 -4.55
N HIS A 119 -5.87 3.32 -4.47
CA HIS A 119 -6.54 2.05 -4.77
C HIS A 119 -6.60 1.10 -3.57
N HIS A 120 -6.04 1.46 -2.40
CA HIS A 120 -6.32 0.75 -1.15
C HIS A 120 -7.49 1.36 -0.40
N HIS A 121 -8.43 0.52 -0.02
CA HIS A 121 -9.65 0.82 0.73
C HIS A 121 -10.58 1.86 0.10
N LEU A 122 -10.30 2.32 -1.13
CA LEU A 122 -11.12 3.21 -1.93
C LEU A 122 -11.20 2.71 -3.36
N VAL A 123 -12.41 2.64 -3.88
CA VAL A 123 -12.65 2.43 -5.31
C VAL A 123 -12.54 3.78 -6.01
N THR A 124 -11.38 4.02 -6.62
CA THR A 124 -11.11 5.16 -7.50
C THR A 124 -10.83 4.64 -8.90
N THR A 125 -11.46 5.26 -9.91
CA THR A 125 -11.27 4.84 -11.31
C THR A 125 -9.84 5.12 -11.76
N TYR A 126 -9.19 4.12 -12.35
CA TYR A 126 -7.92 4.31 -13.05
C TYR A 126 -8.16 5.10 -14.34
N THR A 127 -7.37 6.14 -14.55
CA THR A 127 -7.15 6.65 -15.91
C THR A 127 -6.18 5.73 -16.65
N GLU A 128 -6.17 5.76 -17.99
CA GLU A 128 -5.19 4.99 -18.77
C GLU A 128 -3.74 5.37 -18.42
N GLU A 129 -3.49 6.67 -18.21
CA GLU A 129 -2.18 7.20 -17.80
C GLU A 129 -1.78 6.69 -16.41
N GLU A 130 -2.71 6.70 -15.45
CA GLU A 130 -2.48 6.19 -14.10
C GLU A 130 -2.20 4.69 -14.07
N LEU A 131 -2.99 3.90 -14.83
CA LEU A 131 -2.77 2.47 -14.97
C LEU A 131 -1.36 2.18 -15.52
N ALA A 132 -0.99 2.85 -16.61
CA ALA A 132 0.32 2.68 -17.22
C ALA A 132 1.44 3.11 -16.27
N PHE A 133 1.27 4.24 -15.57
CA PHE A 133 2.24 4.75 -14.61
C PHE A 133 2.49 3.77 -13.45
N ILE A 134 1.42 3.28 -12.81
CA ILE A 134 1.54 2.36 -11.67
C ILE A 134 2.16 1.04 -12.14
N TYR A 135 1.63 0.42 -13.20
CA TYR A 135 2.03 -0.93 -13.59
C TYR A 135 3.43 -0.97 -14.22
N ALA A 136 3.87 0.09 -14.89
CA ALA A 136 5.25 0.23 -15.35
C ALA A 136 6.21 0.72 -14.27
N GLY A 137 5.69 1.35 -13.22
CA GLY A 137 6.45 1.92 -12.11
C GLY A 137 6.85 0.88 -11.06
N LYS A 138 5.95 -0.04 -10.67
CA LYS A 138 6.25 -1.14 -9.73
C LYS A 138 7.50 -1.97 -10.11
N PRO A 139 7.70 -2.37 -11.38
CA PRO A 139 8.90 -3.08 -11.81
C PRO A 139 10.06 -2.13 -12.19
N ALA A 140 9.97 -0.82 -11.92
CA ALA A 140 10.89 0.14 -12.52
C ALA A 140 12.36 -0.09 -12.18
N VAL A 141 12.65 -0.59 -10.97
CA VAL A 141 14.02 -0.94 -10.56
C VAL A 141 14.63 -2.04 -11.45
N GLY A 142 13.83 -2.87 -12.11
CA GLY A 142 14.32 -3.82 -13.13
C GLY A 142 14.99 -3.14 -14.33
N LYS A 143 14.57 -1.92 -14.67
CA LYS A 143 15.14 -1.11 -15.78
C LYS A 143 16.59 -0.71 -15.52
N VAL A 144 17.06 -0.80 -14.27
CA VAL A 144 18.47 -0.60 -13.92
C VAL A 144 19.38 -1.53 -14.71
N CYS A 145 18.97 -2.79 -14.92
CA CYS A 145 19.75 -3.73 -15.71
C CYS A 145 19.88 -3.29 -17.18
N ILE A 146 18.80 -2.77 -17.78
CA ILE A 146 18.80 -2.26 -19.17
C ILE A 146 19.77 -1.08 -19.30
N ALA A 147 19.65 -0.08 -18.42
CA ALA A 147 20.53 1.08 -18.44
C ALA A 147 22.01 0.70 -18.18
N ALA A 148 22.25 -0.25 -17.29
CA ALA A 148 23.59 -0.74 -17.00
C ALA A 148 24.24 -1.43 -18.20
N MET A 149 23.52 -2.34 -18.86
CA MET A 149 24.01 -3.04 -20.05
C MET A 149 24.29 -2.07 -21.21
N ALA A 150 23.37 -1.14 -21.45
CA ALA A 150 23.51 -0.11 -22.47
C ALA A 150 24.70 0.82 -22.21
N THR A 151 24.90 1.23 -20.95
CA THR A 151 26.03 2.09 -20.58
C THR A 151 27.36 1.36 -20.72
N LEU A 152 27.47 0.12 -20.23
CA LEU A 152 28.69 -0.68 -20.33
C LEU A 152 29.07 -1.04 -21.77
N SER A 153 28.07 -1.12 -22.66
CA SER A 153 28.29 -1.41 -24.09
C SER A 153 28.43 -0.17 -24.96
N ALA A 154 28.42 1.04 -24.37
CA ALA A 154 28.38 2.31 -25.10
C ALA A 154 27.22 2.41 -26.11
N ARG A 155 26.06 1.84 -25.76
CA ARG A 155 24.81 1.82 -26.55
C ARG A 155 23.62 2.48 -25.83
N PRO A 156 23.74 3.72 -25.33
CA PRO A 156 22.64 4.40 -24.65
C PRO A 156 21.43 4.65 -25.56
N ASP A 157 21.62 4.61 -26.88
CA ASP A 157 20.58 4.70 -27.91
C ASP A 157 19.49 3.61 -27.76
N LEU A 158 19.84 2.46 -27.19
CA LEU A 158 18.90 1.35 -26.98
C LEU A 158 17.99 1.53 -25.75
N ILE A 159 18.36 2.41 -24.81
CA ILE A 159 17.63 2.55 -23.54
C ILE A 159 16.16 2.92 -23.77
N PRO A 160 15.80 3.95 -24.57
CA PRO A 160 14.41 4.36 -24.71
C PRO A 160 13.50 3.25 -25.26
N ALA A 161 13.94 2.54 -26.31
CA ALA A 161 13.14 1.47 -26.92
C ALA A 161 12.93 0.30 -25.94
N LEU A 162 14.00 -0.14 -25.27
CA LEU A 162 13.93 -1.25 -24.31
C LEU A 162 13.13 -0.91 -23.06
N VAL A 163 13.28 0.31 -22.53
CA VAL A 163 12.50 0.79 -21.38
C VAL A 163 11.02 0.92 -21.75
N ASN A 164 10.69 1.46 -22.92
CA ASN A 164 9.30 1.57 -23.36
C ASN A 164 8.67 0.19 -23.60
N SER A 165 9.42 -0.75 -24.18
CA SER A 165 8.98 -2.14 -24.37
C SER A 165 8.76 -2.83 -23.03
N HIS A 166 9.69 -2.67 -22.07
CA HIS A 166 9.56 -3.14 -20.69
C HIS A 166 8.29 -2.60 -20.02
N ASP A 167 8.10 -1.28 -20.07
CA ASP A 167 6.99 -0.62 -19.40
C ASP A 167 5.66 -1.10 -19.96
N THR A 168 5.57 -1.16 -21.28
CA THR A 168 4.39 -1.67 -21.98
C THR A 168 4.14 -3.16 -21.65
N PHE A 169 5.19 -3.98 -21.65
CA PHE A 169 5.10 -5.40 -21.29
C PHE A 169 4.54 -5.59 -19.88
N TYR A 170 5.04 -4.81 -18.91
CA TYR A 170 4.63 -4.97 -17.51
C TYR A 170 3.20 -4.51 -17.24
N VAL A 171 2.64 -3.59 -18.04
CA VAL A 171 1.20 -3.32 -17.98
C VAL A 171 0.40 -4.57 -18.35
N GLY A 172 0.75 -5.23 -19.46
CA GLY A 172 0.09 -6.48 -19.86
C GLY A 172 0.30 -7.62 -18.86
N PHE A 173 1.50 -7.74 -18.31
CA PHE A 173 1.82 -8.75 -17.29
C PHE A 173 1.00 -8.54 -16.00
N GLN A 174 0.94 -7.31 -15.49
CA GLN A 174 0.24 -7.00 -14.23
C GLN A 174 -1.27 -7.17 -14.37
N LEU A 175 -1.86 -6.87 -15.53
CA LEU A 175 -3.29 -7.13 -15.78
C LEU A 175 -3.65 -8.61 -15.62
N LEU A 176 -2.77 -9.53 -16.03
CA LEU A 176 -2.97 -10.96 -15.80
C LEU A 176 -2.77 -11.34 -14.32
N ASP A 177 -1.78 -10.74 -13.68
CA ASP A 177 -1.45 -10.95 -12.26
C ASP A 177 -2.64 -10.56 -11.36
N ASP A 178 -3.23 -9.39 -11.59
CA ASP A 178 -4.42 -8.93 -10.87
C ASP A 178 -5.64 -9.85 -11.08
N LEU A 179 -5.80 -10.42 -12.28
CA LEU A 179 -6.84 -11.43 -12.53
C LEU A 179 -6.57 -12.75 -11.80
N GLN A 180 -5.33 -13.07 -11.50
CA GLN A 180 -4.96 -14.26 -10.74
C GLN A 180 -5.15 -14.03 -9.23
N ASP A 181 -4.84 -12.81 -8.78
CA ASP A 181 -4.79 -12.43 -7.37
C ASP A 181 -6.02 -11.62 -6.89
N TRP A 182 -7.04 -11.43 -7.73
CA TRP A 182 -8.24 -10.64 -7.42
C TRP A 182 -8.89 -10.94 -6.07
N ARG A 183 -8.81 -12.19 -5.59
CA ARG A 183 -9.34 -12.59 -4.27
C ARG A 183 -8.51 -12.02 -3.14
N LEU A 184 -7.19 -12.11 -3.26
CA LEU A 184 -6.24 -11.60 -2.28
C LEU A 184 -6.32 -10.07 -2.25
N ASP A 185 -6.32 -9.46 -3.43
CA ASP A 185 -6.55 -8.03 -3.63
C ASP A 185 -7.83 -7.57 -2.93
N TYR A 186 -8.97 -8.18 -3.25
CA TYR A 186 -10.24 -7.85 -2.64
C TYR A 186 -10.25 -8.06 -1.11
N HIS A 187 -9.65 -9.16 -0.64
CA HIS A 187 -9.53 -9.44 0.78
C HIS A 187 -8.76 -8.33 1.51
N ASN A 188 -7.63 -7.92 0.95
CA ASN A 188 -6.73 -6.90 1.48
C ASN A 188 -7.24 -5.47 1.26
N HIS A 189 -8.42 -5.31 0.65
CA HIS A 189 -8.96 -4.02 0.20
C HIS A 189 -8.02 -3.30 -0.78
N HIS A 190 -7.18 -4.03 -1.49
CA HIS A 190 -6.44 -3.53 -2.64
C HIS A 190 -7.37 -3.70 -3.86
N TYR A 191 -7.96 -2.61 -4.35
CA TYR A 191 -8.89 -2.66 -5.46
C TYR A 191 -8.17 -2.46 -6.79
N SER A 192 -7.48 -3.50 -7.25
CA SER A 192 -6.80 -3.55 -8.54
C SER A 192 -7.72 -3.19 -9.70
N TYR A 193 -7.14 -2.88 -10.87
CA TYR A 193 -7.89 -2.37 -12.02
C TYR A 193 -9.11 -3.23 -12.41
N PRO A 194 -9.03 -4.58 -12.47
CA PRO A 194 -10.20 -5.42 -12.78
C PRO A 194 -11.33 -5.27 -11.76
N LEU A 195 -11.01 -5.19 -10.46
CA LEU A 195 -11.99 -5.02 -9.38
C LEU A 195 -12.64 -3.64 -9.45
N THR A 196 -11.82 -2.59 -9.59
CA THR A 196 -12.30 -1.22 -9.71
C THR A 196 -13.25 -1.05 -10.89
N LEU A 197 -12.92 -1.62 -12.05
CA LEU A 197 -13.78 -1.59 -13.23
C LEU A 197 -15.12 -2.27 -12.95
N ALA A 198 -15.10 -3.48 -12.39
CA ALA A 198 -16.31 -4.23 -12.06
C ALA A 198 -17.21 -3.48 -11.06
N PHE A 199 -16.62 -2.93 -9.99
CA PHE A 199 -17.36 -2.23 -8.95
C PHE A 199 -17.94 -0.92 -9.44
N THR A 200 -17.23 -0.21 -10.32
CA THR A 200 -17.73 1.03 -10.92
C THR A 200 -18.91 0.74 -11.85
N GLU A 201 -18.78 -0.24 -12.75
CA GLU A 201 -19.86 -0.62 -13.67
C GLU A 201 -21.11 -1.15 -12.95
N ALA A 202 -20.92 -1.84 -11.82
CA ALA A 202 -22.02 -2.34 -10.99
C ALA A 202 -22.65 -1.28 -10.06
N GLY A 203 -22.04 -0.10 -9.94
CA GLY A 203 -22.43 0.89 -8.92
C GLY A 203 -22.15 0.43 -7.48
N TRP A 204 -21.20 -0.47 -7.28
CA TRP A 204 -20.87 -1.10 -6.00
C TRP A 204 -19.82 -0.35 -5.18
N CYS A 205 -19.24 0.75 -5.66
CA CYS A 205 -18.17 1.49 -4.96
C CYS A 205 -18.48 1.70 -3.47
N ARG A 206 -19.68 2.20 -3.13
CA ARG A 206 -20.07 2.40 -1.71
C ARG A 206 -20.22 1.09 -0.94
N ARG A 207 -20.75 0.06 -1.59
CA ARG A 207 -21.04 -1.23 -0.96
C ARG A 207 -19.77 -1.94 -0.57
N VAL A 208 -18.77 -1.98 -1.47
CA VAL A 208 -17.50 -2.69 -1.23
C VAL A 208 -16.61 -1.99 -0.20
N GLU A 209 -16.73 -0.66 -0.06
CA GLU A 209 -16.02 0.14 0.95
C GLU A 209 -16.71 0.13 2.32
N SER A 210 -17.90 -0.47 2.43
CA SER A 210 -18.71 -0.51 3.65
C SER A 210 -18.45 -1.78 4.48
N GLU A 211 -18.97 -1.79 5.71
CA GLU A 211 -18.97 -2.98 6.57
C GLU A 211 -19.84 -4.12 6.00
N THR A 212 -20.81 -3.78 5.13
CA THR A 212 -21.67 -4.73 4.41
C THR A 212 -21.09 -5.14 3.05
N ARG A 213 -19.76 -5.24 2.95
CA ARG A 213 -19.08 -5.58 1.70
C ARG A 213 -19.57 -6.92 1.13
N PRO A 214 -19.70 -7.06 -0.21
CA PRO A 214 -20.10 -8.32 -0.82
C PRO A 214 -19.18 -9.49 -0.45
N SER A 215 -19.70 -10.71 -0.45
CA SER A 215 -18.87 -11.90 -0.28
C SER A 215 -17.92 -12.07 -1.48
N ILE A 216 -16.83 -12.84 -1.29
CA ILE A 216 -15.89 -13.15 -2.37
C ILE A 216 -16.61 -13.82 -3.56
N GLU A 217 -17.60 -14.67 -3.28
CA GLU A 217 -18.41 -15.36 -4.29
C GLU A 217 -19.34 -14.41 -5.05
N GLU A 218 -19.85 -13.36 -4.39
CA GLU A 218 -20.59 -12.29 -5.07
C GLU A 218 -19.69 -11.51 -6.03
N VAL A 219 -18.47 -11.15 -5.59
CA VAL A 219 -17.49 -10.44 -6.42
C VAL A 219 -17.04 -11.30 -7.61
N GLY A 220 -16.75 -12.57 -7.38
CA GLY A 220 -16.36 -13.49 -8.47
C GLY A 220 -17.45 -13.62 -9.54
N ARG A 221 -18.71 -13.77 -9.11
CA ARG A 221 -19.86 -13.79 -10.04
C ARG A 221 -20.01 -12.48 -10.78
N LEU A 222 -19.78 -11.35 -10.13
CA LEU A 222 -19.82 -10.04 -10.77
C LEU A 222 -18.77 -9.92 -11.88
N LEU A 223 -17.51 -10.29 -11.59
CA LEU A 223 -16.42 -10.28 -12.56
C LEU A 223 -16.76 -11.11 -13.80
N GLN A 224 -17.34 -12.31 -13.60
CA GLN A 224 -17.76 -13.18 -14.69
C GLN A 224 -18.96 -12.62 -15.48
N GLN A 225 -19.99 -12.10 -14.79
CA GLN A 225 -21.19 -11.53 -15.42
C GLN A 225 -20.85 -10.31 -16.30
N LEU A 226 -19.88 -9.50 -15.87
CA LEU A 226 -19.42 -8.32 -16.61
C LEU A 226 -18.31 -8.63 -17.62
N THR A 227 -17.94 -9.91 -17.81
CA THR A 227 -16.87 -10.36 -18.72
C THR A 227 -15.54 -9.63 -18.50
N ILE A 228 -15.24 -9.28 -17.24
CA ILE A 228 -14.04 -8.54 -16.87
C ILE A 228 -12.78 -9.32 -17.22
N PRO A 229 -12.66 -10.63 -16.93
CA PRO A 229 -11.47 -11.41 -17.29
C PRO A 229 -11.13 -11.36 -18.78
N GLU A 230 -12.13 -11.57 -19.65
CA GLU A 230 -11.95 -11.58 -21.10
C GLU A 230 -11.52 -10.19 -21.62
N ARG A 231 -12.12 -9.13 -21.08
CA ARG A 231 -11.74 -7.74 -21.40
C ARG A 231 -10.31 -7.44 -20.97
N MET A 232 -9.91 -7.84 -19.77
CA MET A 232 -8.57 -7.63 -19.25
C MET A 232 -7.51 -8.42 -20.04
N CYS A 233 -7.77 -9.69 -20.39
CA CYS A 233 -6.91 -10.46 -21.29
C CYS A 233 -6.76 -9.77 -22.65
N THR A 234 -7.85 -9.24 -23.22
CA THR A 234 -7.81 -8.50 -24.49
C THR A 234 -6.94 -7.25 -24.39
N VAL A 235 -7.07 -6.48 -23.31
CA VAL A 235 -6.23 -5.29 -23.08
C VAL A 235 -4.77 -5.69 -22.87
N ALA A 236 -4.51 -6.72 -22.09
CA ALA A 236 -3.17 -7.21 -21.82
C ALA A 236 -2.44 -7.64 -23.11
N VAL A 237 -3.10 -8.37 -24.00
CA VAL A 237 -2.57 -8.76 -25.32
C VAL A 237 -2.17 -7.54 -26.15
N LYS A 238 -3.00 -6.48 -26.17
CA LYS A 238 -2.67 -5.24 -26.90
C LYS A 238 -1.41 -4.55 -26.36
N TYR A 239 -1.21 -4.59 -25.04
CA TYR A 239 0.04 -4.09 -24.45
C TYR A 239 1.23 -4.96 -24.87
N LEU A 240 1.09 -6.28 -24.93
CA LEU A 240 2.15 -7.16 -25.41
C LEU A 240 2.48 -6.94 -26.90
N ASP A 241 1.47 -6.73 -27.76
CA ASP A 241 1.66 -6.35 -29.16
C ASP A 241 2.52 -5.08 -29.27
N ARG A 242 2.12 -4.04 -28.54
CA ARG A 242 2.86 -2.77 -28.53
C ARG A 242 4.27 -2.93 -27.98
N ALA A 243 4.47 -3.77 -26.97
CA ALA A 243 5.80 -4.03 -26.40
C ALA A 243 6.74 -4.69 -27.42
N GLU A 244 6.21 -5.60 -28.25
CA GLU A 244 6.91 -6.28 -29.35
C GLU A 244 7.20 -5.32 -30.52
N ASP A 245 6.23 -4.49 -30.91
CA ASP A 245 6.39 -3.48 -31.96
C ASP A 245 7.53 -2.49 -31.66
N LEU A 246 7.69 -2.08 -30.40
CA LEU A 246 8.71 -1.13 -29.95
C LEU A 246 10.16 -1.63 -30.15
N ILE A 247 10.36 -2.93 -30.37
CA ILE A 247 11.67 -3.57 -30.53
C ILE A 247 11.83 -4.29 -31.88
N SER A 248 10.77 -4.33 -32.70
CA SER A 248 10.68 -5.08 -33.96
C SER A 248 11.67 -4.66 -35.06
N LEU A 249 12.27 -3.47 -34.99
CA LEU A 249 13.20 -3.01 -36.04
C LEU A 249 14.64 -3.52 -35.87
N GLU A 250 15.01 -3.99 -34.67
CA GLU A 250 16.38 -4.46 -34.38
C GLU A 250 16.43 -5.86 -33.74
N MET A 251 15.28 -6.48 -33.39
CA MET A 251 15.25 -7.58 -32.41
C MET A 251 14.36 -8.79 -32.73
N ASP A 252 14.09 -9.10 -33.99
CA ASP A 252 13.12 -10.13 -34.43
C ASP A 252 13.28 -11.56 -33.83
N SER A 253 14.40 -11.87 -33.15
CA SER A 253 14.63 -13.20 -32.55
C SER A 253 15.32 -13.20 -31.18
N GLY A 254 15.09 -12.19 -30.33
CA GLY A 254 15.71 -12.08 -28.99
C GLY A 254 14.99 -12.82 -27.85
N SER A 255 15.69 -13.08 -26.74
CA SER A 255 15.11 -13.69 -25.54
C SER A 255 14.00 -12.83 -24.90
N TRP A 256 14.07 -11.51 -25.07
CA TRP A 256 13.00 -10.60 -24.65
C TRP A 256 11.71 -10.77 -25.47
N VAL A 257 11.80 -10.88 -26.80
CA VAL A 257 10.65 -11.20 -27.67
C VAL A 257 10.03 -12.54 -27.26
N ALA A 258 10.85 -13.55 -27.00
CA ALA A 258 10.37 -14.85 -26.51
C ALA A 258 9.65 -14.75 -25.15
N ALA A 259 10.09 -13.84 -24.25
CA ALA A 259 9.41 -13.59 -22.98
C ALA A 259 8.04 -12.91 -23.17
N ILE A 260 7.94 -11.96 -24.11
CA ILE A 260 6.67 -11.33 -24.51
C ILE A 260 5.71 -12.40 -25.05
N GLN A 261 6.15 -13.20 -26.02
CA GLN A 261 5.36 -14.24 -26.66
C GLN A 261 4.92 -15.33 -25.67
N LYS A 262 5.79 -15.75 -24.75
CA LYS A 262 5.44 -16.69 -23.68
C LYS A 262 4.37 -16.11 -22.75
N THR A 263 4.45 -14.82 -22.45
CA THR A 263 3.44 -14.15 -21.60
C THR A 263 2.12 -14.02 -22.33
N ARG A 264 2.15 -13.72 -23.63
CA ARG A 264 0.96 -13.73 -24.51
C ARG A 264 0.26 -15.08 -24.49
N GLN A 265 1.00 -16.16 -24.70
CA GLN A 265 0.46 -17.53 -24.63
C GLN A 265 -0.21 -17.80 -23.26
N ARG A 266 0.42 -17.40 -22.16
CA ARG A 266 -0.17 -17.55 -20.81
C ARG A 266 -1.49 -16.79 -20.65
N ILE A 267 -1.63 -15.62 -21.27
CA ILE A 267 -2.87 -14.82 -21.25
C ILE A 267 -3.95 -15.48 -22.11
N GLU A 268 -3.59 -15.98 -23.29
CA GLU A 268 -4.51 -16.66 -24.21
C GLU A 268 -5.02 -18.00 -23.64
N GLU A 269 -4.18 -18.70 -22.87
CA GLU A 269 -4.53 -19.94 -22.17
C GLU A 269 -5.22 -19.70 -20.81
N PHE A 270 -5.30 -18.45 -20.35
CA PHE A 270 -5.86 -18.12 -19.04
C PHE A 270 -7.36 -18.46 -18.99
N THR A 271 -7.75 -19.19 -17.95
CA THR A 271 -9.16 -19.48 -17.65
C THR A 271 -9.50 -18.93 -16.28
N PHE A 272 -10.49 -18.03 -16.21
CA PHE A 272 -10.93 -17.46 -14.94
C PHE A 272 -11.60 -18.52 -14.07
N GLN A 273 -11.10 -18.68 -12.84
CA GLN A 273 -11.60 -19.66 -11.89
C GLN A 273 -12.43 -18.98 -10.80
N LEU A 274 -13.65 -19.46 -10.58
CA LEU A 274 -14.51 -19.05 -9.46
C LEU A 274 -14.25 -19.84 -8.17
N GLU A 275 -13.74 -21.06 -8.27
CA GLU A 275 -13.51 -21.88 -7.08
C GLU A 275 -12.41 -21.29 -6.18
N PRO A 276 -12.60 -21.35 -4.85
CA PRO A 276 -11.64 -20.77 -3.92
C PRO A 276 -10.32 -21.54 -4.00
N LYS A 277 -9.24 -20.83 -4.33
CA LYS A 277 -7.91 -21.25 -3.85
C LYS A 277 -7.98 -21.15 -2.32
N PRO A 278 -7.58 -22.18 -1.55
CA PRO A 278 -7.65 -22.10 -0.09
C PRO A 278 -6.92 -20.82 0.33
N PRO A 279 -7.55 -19.96 1.15
CA PRO A 279 -6.90 -18.74 1.59
C PRO A 279 -5.55 -19.14 2.21
N LEU A 280 -4.50 -18.40 1.84
CA LEU A 280 -3.39 -18.22 2.77
C LEU A 280 -4.08 -17.77 4.07
N THR A 281 -3.89 -18.53 5.14
CA THR A 281 -4.52 -18.32 6.44
C THR A 281 -4.13 -16.92 6.95
N ALA A 282 -4.81 -15.90 6.46
CA ALA A 282 -4.83 -14.59 7.04
C ALA A 282 -5.59 -14.78 8.35
N ASP A 283 -4.90 -14.46 9.44
CA ASP A 283 -5.44 -14.56 10.79
C ASP A 283 -6.77 -13.81 10.85
N GLU A 284 -7.90 -14.53 10.83
CA GLU A 284 -9.25 -13.98 11.01
C GLU A 284 -9.46 -13.43 12.44
N THR A 285 -8.40 -13.38 13.25
CA THR A 285 -8.39 -12.88 14.63
C THR A 285 -8.20 -11.37 14.69
N ALA A 286 -8.64 -10.62 13.67
CA ALA A 286 -8.66 -9.15 13.73
C ALA A 286 -9.47 -8.69 14.95
N ILE A 287 -8.76 -8.28 15.99
CA ILE A 287 -9.34 -7.83 17.26
C ILE A 287 -10.23 -6.63 16.95
N THR A 288 -11.54 -6.82 17.07
CA THR A 288 -12.50 -5.73 16.94
C THR A 288 -12.60 -5.04 18.29
N LEU A 289 -12.40 -3.72 18.29
CA LEU A 289 -12.55 -2.91 19.49
C LEU A 289 -14.03 -2.81 19.87
N ASP A 290 -14.43 -3.41 20.98
CA ASP A 290 -15.79 -3.34 21.51
C ASP A 290 -15.92 -2.19 22.52
N TRP A 291 -16.54 -1.08 22.10
CA TRP A 291 -16.74 0.08 22.96
C TRP A 291 -17.54 -0.24 24.23
N SER A 292 -18.48 -1.17 24.18
CA SER A 292 -19.35 -1.47 25.32
C SER A 292 -18.59 -2.17 26.44
N GLN A 293 -17.69 -3.09 26.08
CA GLN A 293 -16.82 -3.77 27.02
C GLN A 293 -15.77 -2.82 27.60
N GLU A 294 -15.16 -2.01 26.74
CA GLU A 294 -14.02 -1.18 27.12
C GLU A 294 -14.41 0.07 27.93
N LEU A 295 -15.64 0.58 27.76
CA LEU A 295 -16.13 1.76 28.48
C LEU A 295 -16.85 1.41 29.79
N ALA A 296 -16.96 0.13 30.16
CA ALA A 296 -17.66 -0.33 31.37
C ALA A 296 -17.08 0.28 32.67
N ASP A 297 -15.77 0.58 32.68
CA ASP A 297 -15.07 1.15 33.84
C ASP A 297 -15.14 2.69 33.91
N GLY A 298 -15.87 3.33 32.99
CA GLY A 298 -15.98 4.80 32.93
C GLY A 298 -14.71 5.50 32.42
N ASN A 299 -13.78 4.73 31.84
CA ASN A 299 -12.55 5.25 31.26
C ASN A 299 -12.82 6.09 30.02
N MET A 300 -11.98 7.10 29.79
CA MET A 300 -12.06 7.92 28.59
C MET A 300 -11.54 7.11 27.39
N PRO A 301 -12.30 7.04 26.27
CA PRO A 301 -11.82 6.35 25.08
C PRO A 301 -10.66 7.12 24.45
N LEU A 302 -9.51 6.44 24.36
CA LEU A 302 -8.26 6.92 23.79
C LEU A 302 -7.76 5.90 22.74
N PRO A 303 -8.37 5.88 21.54
CA PRO A 303 -7.93 5.00 20.48
C PRO A 303 -6.53 5.42 20.03
N ILE A 304 -5.61 4.46 20.01
CA ILE A 304 -4.23 4.60 19.56
C ILE A 304 -3.91 3.47 18.59
N SER A 305 -2.92 3.71 17.73
CA SER A 305 -2.34 2.62 16.95
C SER A 305 -1.27 1.88 17.75
N PRO A 306 -0.99 0.60 17.45
CA PRO A 306 0.11 -0.16 18.03
C PRO A 306 1.49 0.49 17.85
N THR A 307 1.66 1.35 16.84
CA THR A 307 2.94 2.03 16.55
C THR A 307 3.09 3.38 17.27
N TRP A 308 2.03 3.89 17.90
CA TRP A 308 2.03 5.19 18.59
C TRP A 308 2.69 5.23 19.97
N PRO A 309 2.72 4.16 20.80
CA PRO A 309 3.24 4.23 22.18
C PRO A 309 4.62 4.88 22.35
N PRO A 310 5.61 4.69 21.45
CA PRO A 310 6.90 5.38 21.56
C PRO A 310 6.84 6.91 21.49
N TRP A 311 5.72 7.49 21.03
CA TRP A 311 5.55 8.92 20.84
C TRP A 311 4.71 9.58 21.94
N LEU A 312 3.86 8.79 22.59
CA LEU A 312 2.88 9.26 23.57
C LEU A 312 3.54 9.51 24.93
N ASP A 313 3.30 10.68 25.52
CA ASP A 313 3.84 11.05 26.84
C ASP A 313 2.94 10.48 27.95
N PRO A 314 3.34 9.37 28.61
CA PRO A 314 2.50 8.74 29.64
C PRO A 314 2.40 9.59 30.91
N GLN A 315 3.24 10.62 31.08
CA GLN A 315 3.19 11.52 32.22
C GLN A 315 2.08 12.59 32.06
N ARG A 316 1.58 12.80 30.84
CA ARG A 316 0.52 13.75 30.53
C ARG A 316 -0.83 13.06 30.47
N MET A 317 -1.42 12.86 31.65
CA MET A 317 -2.77 12.31 31.74
C MET A 317 -3.79 13.23 31.03
N PRO A 318 -4.73 12.69 30.24
CA PRO A 318 -5.79 13.47 29.62
C PRO A 318 -6.61 14.24 30.65
N VAL A 319 -7.08 15.42 30.27
CA VAL A 319 -7.96 16.22 31.13
C VAL A 319 -9.31 15.51 31.23
N PRO A 320 -9.80 15.19 32.44
CA PRO A 320 -11.09 14.51 32.60
C PRO A 320 -12.22 15.28 31.91
N LEU A 321 -13.07 14.55 31.18
CA LEU A 321 -14.23 15.12 30.51
C LEU A 321 -15.27 15.55 31.57
N PRO A 322 -16.01 16.65 31.34
CA PRO A 322 -17.19 16.94 32.14
C PRO A 322 -18.15 15.74 32.13
N PRO A 323 -18.76 15.35 33.26
CA PRO A 323 -19.68 14.21 33.32
C PRO A 323 -20.77 14.18 32.23
N PRO A 324 -21.48 15.30 31.92
CA PRO A 324 -22.48 15.29 30.85
C PRO A 324 -21.86 15.06 29.46
N VAL A 325 -20.66 15.60 29.21
CA VAL A 325 -19.93 15.38 27.96
C VAL A 325 -19.49 13.93 27.81
N ASN A 326 -18.96 13.33 28.89
CA ASN A 326 -18.54 11.92 28.92
C ASN A 326 -19.73 11.00 28.63
N GLN A 327 -20.86 11.24 29.30
CA GLN A 327 -22.07 10.43 29.14
C GLN A 327 -22.54 10.41 27.69
N VAL A 328 -22.66 11.57 27.03
CA VAL A 328 -23.09 11.64 25.63
C VAL A 328 -22.14 10.90 24.70
N GLN A 329 -20.82 11.01 24.92
CA GLN A 329 -19.84 10.31 24.08
C GLN A 329 -19.89 8.80 24.28
N THR A 330 -19.96 8.33 25.52
CA THR A 330 -20.10 6.90 25.84
C THR A 330 -21.39 6.32 25.27
N ASP A 331 -22.52 7.01 25.45
CA ASP A 331 -23.81 6.57 24.92
C ASP A 331 -23.82 6.49 23.39
N TYR A 332 -23.07 7.35 22.71
CA TYR A 332 -22.89 7.27 21.26
C TYR A 332 -22.05 6.07 20.85
N LEU A 333 -20.89 5.87 21.50
CA LEU A 333 -19.94 4.81 21.17
C LEU A 333 -20.49 3.41 21.46
N CYS A 334 -21.19 3.23 22.57
CA CYS A 334 -21.83 1.95 22.93
C CYS A 334 -22.95 1.51 21.96
N LYS A 335 -23.40 2.39 21.05
CA LYS A 335 -24.38 2.07 20.01
C LYS A 335 -23.73 1.66 18.68
N GLN A 336 -22.41 1.79 18.55
CA GLN A 336 -21.68 1.43 17.33
C GLN A 336 -21.27 -0.05 17.35
N GLU A 337 -21.08 -0.67 16.17
CA GLU A 337 -20.71 -2.09 16.02
C GLU A 337 -19.21 -2.38 16.35
N GLY A 338 -18.59 -1.56 17.19
CA GLY A 338 -17.16 -1.59 17.45
C GLY A 338 -16.31 -1.04 16.30
N ALA A 339 -14.98 -1.11 16.41
CA ALA A 339 -14.07 -0.63 15.37
C ALA A 339 -13.01 -1.68 15.02
N LYS A 340 -12.90 -2.01 13.73
CA LYS A 340 -11.94 -3.00 13.21
C LYS A 340 -10.53 -2.45 12.97
N ASN A 341 -10.41 -1.13 12.84
CA ASN A 341 -9.14 -0.45 12.61
C ASN A 341 -9.15 0.96 13.23
N LEU A 342 -7.98 1.55 13.35
CA LEU A 342 -7.78 2.86 13.95
C LEU A 342 -8.63 3.93 13.26
N GLY A 343 -8.66 3.97 11.92
CA GLY A 343 -9.41 4.95 11.15
C GLY A 343 -10.90 4.96 11.49
N ALA A 344 -11.50 3.77 11.61
CA ALA A 344 -12.89 3.62 12.06
C ALA A 344 -13.06 4.10 13.51
N ALA A 345 -12.16 3.69 14.42
CA ALA A 345 -12.23 4.05 15.84
C ALA A 345 -12.15 5.58 16.06
N VAL A 346 -11.17 6.25 15.42
CA VAL A 346 -11.05 7.71 15.54
C VAL A 346 -12.22 8.44 14.87
N SER A 347 -12.80 7.89 13.80
CA SER A 347 -13.97 8.49 13.14
C SER A 347 -15.23 8.38 14.01
N GLN A 348 -15.48 7.21 14.62
CA GLN A 348 -16.59 7.01 15.57
C GLN A 348 -16.45 7.94 16.77
N LEU A 349 -15.24 8.06 17.32
CA LEU A 349 -14.93 8.97 18.41
C LEU A 349 -15.12 10.44 18.02
N GLY A 350 -14.71 10.83 16.80
CA GLY A 350 -14.97 12.17 16.25
C GLY A 350 -16.45 12.51 16.20
N LEU A 351 -17.29 11.55 15.78
CA LEU A 351 -18.74 11.71 15.75
C LEU A 351 -19.30 11.82 17.17
N ALA A 352 -18.84 10.99 18.11
CA ALA A 352 -19.20 11.09 19.52
C ALA A 352 -18.88 12.48 20.11
N ILE A 353 -17.68 13.00 19.83
CA ILE A 353 -17.23 14.35 20.22
C ILE A 353 -18.15 15.41 19.63
N HIS A 354 -18.53 15.28 18.36
CA HIS A 354 -19.47 16.20 17.73
C HIS A 354 -20.85 16.18 18.39
N HIS A 355 -21.39 15.00 18.70
CA HIS A 355 -22.67 14.85 19.39
C HIS A 355 -22.65 15.52 20.78
N SER A 356 -21.57 15.34 21.54
CA SER A 356 -21.48 15.99 22.84
C SER A 356 -21.33 17.51 22.74
N GLN A 357 -20.65 18.01 21.70
CA GLN A 357 -20.57 19.45 21.42
C GLN A 357 -21.92 20.06 21.06
N GLN A 358 -22.77 19.35 20.33
CA GLN A 358 -24.13 19.81 20.06
C GLN A 358 -24.99 19.83 21.33
N ALA A 359 -24.89 18.78 22.15
CA ALA A 359 -25.68 18.64 23.39
C ALA A 359 -25.26 19.63 24.49
N HIS A 360 -23.97 19.99 24.53
CA HIS A 360 -23.38 20.76 25.62
C HIS A 360 -22.42 21.85 25.12
N ALA A 361 -22.92 22.71 24.23
CA ALA A 361 -22.16 23.80 23.61
C ALA A 361 -21.56 24.84 24.58
N GLN A 362 -21.96 24.83 25.86
CA GLN A 362 -21.39 25.70 26.89
C GLN A 362 -19.96 25.32 27.31
N TYR A 363 -19.47 24.13 26.94
CA TYR A 363 -18.09 23.73 27.20
C TYR A 363 -17.20 24.02 25.99
N GLU A 364 -15.97 24.48 26.26
CA GLU A 364 -14.96 24.72 25.23
C GLU A 364 -14.49 23.40 24.56
N TRP A 365 -14.01 23.46 23.32
CA TRP A 365 -13.61 22.28 22.54
C TRP A 365 -12.58 21.39 23.25
N GLU A 366 -11.63 21.97 23.96
CA GLU A 366 -10.60 21.23 24.70
C GLU A 366 -11.23 20.31 25.76
N ARG A 367 -12.38 20.72 26.34
CA ARG A 367 -13.14 19.91 27.31
C ARG A 367 -13.88 18.75 26.66
N HIS A 368 -14.33 18.89 25.42
CA HIS A 368 -14.88 17.77 24.65
C HIS A 368 -13.80 16.77 24.24
N LEU A 369 -12.57 17.24 24.08
CA LEU A 369 -11.42 16.46 23.63
C LEU A 369 -10.60 15.85 24.77
N GLY A 370 -10.78 16.29 26.01
CA GLY A 370 -9.93 15.87 27.12
C GLY A 370 -8.49 16.37 27.00
N LEU A 371 -8.32 17.55 26.40
CA LEU A 371 -7.03 18.23 26.24
C LEU A 371 -6.93 19.42 27.19
N SER A 372 -5.71 19.75 27.60
CA SER A 372 -5.40 21.08 28.14
C SER A 372 -5.32 22.12 27.01
N SER A 373 -5.45 23.41 27.33
CA SER A 373 -5.31 24.50 26.34
C SER A 373 -3.93 24.50 25.66
N ALA A 374 -2.88 24.09 26.37
CA ALA A 374 -1.54 23.96 25.80
C ALA A 374 -1.45 22.81 24.80
N GLU A 375 -2.04 21.65 25.10
CA GLU A 375 -2.07 20.51 24.20
C GLU A 375 -2.95 20.76 22.98
N TRP A 376 -4.08 21.43 23.14
CA TRP A 376 -4.92 21.88 22.02
C TRP A 376 -4.15 22.78 21.04
N THR A 377 -3.46 23.78 21.58
CA THR A 377 -2.62 24.69 20.79
C THR A 377 -1.50 23.91 20.08
N TRP A 378 -0.87 22.97 20.79
CA TRP A 378 0.17 22.11 20.24
C TRP A 378 -0.37 21.23 19.10
N CYS A 379 -1.52 20.59 19.27
CA CYS A 379 -2.15 19.77 18.22
C CYS A 379 -2.44 20.59 16.97
N HIS A 380 -2.98 21.80 17.12
CA HIS A 380 -3.23 22.71 16.01
C HIS A 380 -1.95 23.12 15.29
N TYR A 381 -0.88 23.42 16.02
CA TYR A 381 0.40 23.79 15.44
C TYR A 381 1.02 22.63 14.63
N ASN A 382 0.70 21.38 14.99
CA ASN A 382 1.23 20.16 14.37
C ASN A 382 0.22 19.45 13.45
N ASP A 383 -0.90 20.09 13.08
CA ASP A 383 -2.04 19.44 12.38
C ASP A 383 -1.61 18.66 11.13
N ALA A 384 -0.76 19.24 10.27
CA ALA A 384 -0.30 18.59 9.03
C ALA A 384 0.49 17.30 9.30
N TRP A 385 1.33 17.32 10.33
CA TRP A 385 2.14 16.17 10.70
C TRP A 385 1.30 15.08 11.38
N LEU A 386 0.33 15.47 12.21
CA LEU A 386 -0.66 14.58 12.79
C LEU A 386 -1.53 13.89 11.74
N LYS A 387 -1.97 14.62 10.70
CA LYS A 387 -2.67 14.06 9.54
C LYS A 387 -1.82 13.02 8.80
N THR A 388 -0.52 13.28 8.66
CA THR A 388 0.43 12.35 8.04
C THR A 388 0.52 11.04 8.84
N ILE A 389 0.70 11.11 10.16
CA ILE A 389 0.68 9.92 11.02
C ILE A 389 -0.62 9.16 10.90
N LEU A 390 -1.75 9.87 10.98
CA LEU A 390 -3.04 9.23 10.87
C LEU A 390 -3.14 8.47 9.53
N SER A 391 -2.75 9.11 8.43
CA SER A 391 -2.79 8.50 7.09
C SER A 391 -1.99 7.20 7.02
N LEU A 392 -0.85 7.14 7.71
CA LEU A 392 -0.01 5.95 7.78
C LEU A 392 -0.64 4.87 8.65
N SER A 393 -1.34 5.20 9.73
CA SER A 393 -1.85 4.23 10.71
C SER A 393 -3.34 3.88 10.58
N MET A 394 -4.09 4.45 9.64
CA MET A 394 -5.56 4.24 9.54
C MET A 394 -5.99 2.77 9.48
N ALA A 395 -5.21 1.93 8.80
CA ALA A 395 -5.51 0.52 8.60
C ALA A 395 -5.00 -0.38 9.74
N GLU A 396 -4.24 0.15 10.69
CA GLU A 396 -3.75 -0.63 11.83
C GLU A 396 -4.90 -0.99 12.78
N PRO A 397 -4.77 -2.08 13.55
CA PRO A 397 -5.74 -2.41 14.60
C PRO A 397 -5.95 -1.23 15.56
N ALA A 398 -7.19 -0.99 15.97
CA ALA A 398 -7.47 0.00 17.00
C ALA A 398 -7.20 -0.62 18.37
N LEU A 399 -6.33 0.02 19.16
CA LEU A 399 -6.16 -0.30 20.58
C LEU A 399 -6.69 0.85 21.43
N LEU A 400 -7.08 0.57 22.66
CA LEU A 400 -7.26 1.62 23.66
C LEU A 400 -6.01 1.74 24.50
N TRP A 401 -5.59 2.98 24.73
CA TRP A 401 -4.51 3.24 25.65
C TRP A 401 -4.92 2.84 27.07
N GLN A 402 -4.05 2.10 27.75
CA GLN A 402 -4.21 1.68 29.13
C GLN A 402 -3.08 2.29 29.97
N PRO A 403 -3.34 2.84 31.17
CA PRO A 403 -2.30 3.43 32.03
C PRO A 403 -1.15 2.49 32.40
N SER A 404 -1.41 1.18 32.39
CA SER A 404 -0.44 0.13 32.68
C SER A 404 0.47 -0.23 31.50
N ALA A 405 0.20 0.29 30.29
CA ALA A 405 1.05 0.06 29.13
C ALA A 405 2.37 0.82 29.31
N THR A 406 3.41 0.15 29.81
CA THR A 406 4.75 0.75 29.91
C THR A 406 5.24 1.08 28.52
N ALA A 407 5.62 2.35 28.29
CA ALA A 407 6.27 2.75 27.05
C ALA A 407 7.50 1.84 26.86
N PRO A 408 7.58 1.06 25.76
CA PRO A 408 8.80 0.33 25.47
C PRO A 408 9.94 1.36 25.43
N GLY A 409 11.06 1.07 26.09
CA GLY A 409 12.16 2.01 26.33
C GLY A 409 12.80 2.57 25.06
N GLY A 410 12.11 3.50 24.40
CA GLY A 410 12.50 4.12 23.15
C GLY A 410 13.60 5.16 23.38
N MET A 411 14.44 5.34 22.36
CA MET A 411 15.56 6.30 22.39
C MET A 411 15.11 7.77 22.36
N LEU A 412 13.87 8.06 21.98
CA LEU A 412 13.36 9.44 21.88
C LEU A 412 12.42 9.73 23.05
N PRO A 413 12.50 10.93 23.65
CA PRO A 413 11.54 11.34 24.66
C PRO A 413 10.14 11.38 24.02
N PRO A 414 9.11 10.85 24.68
CA PRO A 414 7.76 10.98 24.18
C PRO A 414 7.36 12.46 24.14
N TRP A 415 6.60 12.85 23.13
CA TRP A 415 6.32 14.27 22.86
C TRP A 415 4.86 14.55 22.49
N ALA A 416 4.04 13.52 22.23
CA ALA A 416 2.63 13.64 21.88
C ALA A 416 1.71 13.53 23.12
N PRO A 417 0.61 14.30 23.18
CA PRO A 417 -0.40 14.11 24.23
C PRO A 417 -1.18 12.80 24.03
N LEU A 418 -1.62 12.17 25.13
CA LEU A 418 -2.37 10.91 25.09
C LEU A 418 -3.72 11.02 24.35
N ALA A 419 -4.36 12.19 24.40
CA ALA A 419 -5.64 12.45 23.73
C ALA A 419 -5.51 12.80 22.22
N ILE A 420 -4.35 12.55 21.59
CA ILE A 420 -4.12 12.81 20.16
C ILE A 420 -5.15 12.14 19.23
N GLY A 421 -5.59 10.91 19.55
CA GLY A 421 -6.62 10.20 18.77
C GLY A 421 -7.98 10.92 18.81
N ARG A 422 -8.31 11.58 19.93
CA ARG A 422 -9.54 12.39 20.09
C ARG A 422 -9.47 13.64 19.22
N TYR A 423 -8.33 14.33 19.21
CA TYR A 423 -8.09 15.48 18.32
C TYR A 423 -8.21 15.08 16.85
N LEU A 424 -7.55 13.99 16.44
CA LEU A 424 -7.62 13.47 15.08
C LEU A 424 -9.05 13.13 14.66
N GLY A 425 -9.80 12.44 15.51
CA GLY A 425 -11.22 12.15 15.26
C GLY A 425 -12.06 13.41 15.06
N TYR A 426 -11.88 14.41 15.92
CA TYR A 426 -12.53 15.72 15.76
C TYR A 426 -12.19 16.38 14.42
N ARG A 427 -10.90 16.41 14.03
CA ARG A 427 -10.47 17.03 12.77
C ARG A 427 -11.07 16.32 11.56
N LEU A 428 -11.13 14.98 11.56
CA LEU A 428 -11.78 14.20 10.50
C LEU A 428 -13.24 14.62 10.30
N VAL A 429 -14.01 14.71 11.39
CA VAL A 429 -15.42 15.09 11.32
C VAL A 429 -15.59 16.57 10.96
N GLN A 430 -14.72 17.45 11.43
CA GLN A 430 -14.74 18.86 11.06
C GLN A 430 -14.45 19.08 9.56
N ASP A 431 -13.45 18.38 9.03
CA ASP A 431 -13.08 18.43 7.62
C ASP A 431 -14.25 17.88 6.75
N TYR A 432 -14.89 16.78 7.18
CA TYR A 432 -16.11 16.25 6.55
C TYR A 432 -17.23 17.29 6.49
N ARG A 433 -17.56 17.93 7.62
CA ARG A 433 -18.63 18.93 7.70
C ARG A 433 -18.38 20.16 6.82
N THR A 434 -17.12 20.53 6.65
CA THR A 434 -16.74 21.68 5.81
C THR A 434 -17.12 21.42 4.34
N HIS A 435 -17.07 20.17 3.90
CA HIS A 435 -17.46 19.77 2.54
C HIS A 435 -18.92 19.34 2.42
N TYR A 436 -19.51 18.83 3.50
CA TYR A 436 -20.90 18.36 3.56
C TYR A 436 -21.65 19.03 4.72
N PRO A 437 -22.21 20.25 4.52
CA PRO A 437 -22.88 21.00 5.59
C PRO A 437 -24.25 20.42 6.01
N MET A 438 -24.59 19.19 5.60
CA MET A 438 -25.83 18.52 5.99
C MET A 438 -25.78 18.04 7.45
N SER A 439 -26.95 17.68 8.00
CA SER A 439 -27.06 17.10 9.34
C SER A 439 -26.18 15.85 9.46
N LEU A 440 -25.38 15.77 10.52
CA LEU A 440 -24.57 14.58 10.82
C LEU A 440 -25.38 13.44 11.45
N ALA A 441 -26.71 13.58 11.58
CA ALA A 441 -27.56 12.57 12.23
C ALA A 441 -27.46 11.18 11.57
N ASP A 442 -27.24 11.13 10.25
CA ASP A 442 -27.16 9.90 9.47
C ASP A 442 -25.72 9.59 9.00
N VAL A 443 -24.72 10.36 9.46
CA VAL A 443 -23.34 10.20 9.00
C VAL A 443 -22.66 9.11 9.81
N THR A 444 -22.13 8.12 9.09
CA THR A 444 -21.41 7.00 9.70
C THR A 444 -19.92 7.28 9.78
N ALA A 445 -19.20 6.53 10.62
CA ALA A 445 -17.74 6.57 10.65
C ALA A 445 -17.12 6.17 9.29
N ALA A 446 -17.77 5.26 8.55
CA ALA A 446 -17.36 4.89 7.21
C ALA A 446 -17.45 6.08 6.23
N ASP A 447 -18.48 6.92 6.32
CA ASP A 447 -18.61 8.12 5.49
C ASP A 447 -17.48 9.13 5.77
N VAL A 448 -17.18 9.37 7.04
CA VAL A 448 -16.09 10.27 7.47
C VAL A 448 -14.74 9.76 6.98
N LEU A 449 -14.46 8.47 7.20
CA LEU A 449 -13.20 7.84 6.81
C LEU A 449 -13.04 7.83 5.29
N ARG A 450 -14.11 7.51 4.56
CA ARG A 450 -14.13 7.54 3.10
C ARG A 450 -13.84 8.93 2.56
N HIS A 451 -14.48 9.96 3.09
CA HIS A 451 -14.20 11.34 2.69
C HIS A 451 -12.75 11.72 2.94
N TYR A 452 -12.21 11.39 4.12
CA TYR A 452 -10.81 11.67 4.43
C TYR A 452 -9.86 10.99 3.45
N ARG A 453 -10.09 9.72 3.12
CA ARG A 453 -9.29 9.02 2.11
C ARG A 453 -9.38 9.69 0.74
N TYR A 454 -10.56 10.15 0.31
CA TYR A 454 -10.67 10.90 -0.96
C TYR A 454 -9.87 12.22 -0.94
N GLN A 455 -9.76 12.88 0.22
CA GLN A 455 -8.95 14.09 0.36
C GLN A 455 -7.44 13.81 0.32
N LEU A 456 -6.99 12.59 0.65
CA LEU A 456 -5.58 12.19 0.48
C LEU A 456 -5.23 11.94 -1.00
N VAL A 457 -6.24 11.68 -1.82
CA VAL A 457 -6.13 11.32 -3.23
C VAL A 457 -6.21 12.54 -4.15
N ALA A 458 -6.91 13.60 -3.70
CA ALA A 458 -7.14 14.85 -4.42
C ALA A 458 -6.01 15.85 -4.18
#